data_AF-A0A0F6IHZ6-F1
#
_entry.id   AF-A0A0F6IHZ6-F1
#
_cell.length_a   1.000
_cell.length_b   1.000
_cell.length_c   1.000
_cell.angle_alpha   90.00
_cell.angle_beta   90.00
_cell.angle_gamma   90.00
#
_symmetry.space_group_name_H-M   'P 1'
#
loop_
_entity.id
_entity.type
_entity.pdbx_description
1 polymer ?
#
loop_
_entity_poly.entity_id
_entity_poly.type
_entity_poly.pdbx_seq_one_letter_code
_entity_poly.pdbx_strand_id
1 'polypeptide(L)' 'MGASTPGPFIEGRDHTSGSDFIRTSKNDIELSGASLADQDFIASAKQDIPRLIAEIEFLWGITPNIK' A
#
# COMPACT_ATOMS: atom_id res chain seq x y z
N MET A 1 -8.27 -17.98 -6.53
CA MET A 1 -7.17 -18.26 -5.59
C MET A 1 -6.09 -17.22 -5.83
N GLY A 2 -5.68 -16.50 -4.80
CA GLY A 2 -4.70 -15.42 -4.89
C GLY A 2 -5.16 -14.21 -4.08
N ALA A 3 -5.24 -14.37 -2.76
CA ALA A 3 -5.23 -13.21 -1.87
C ALA A 3 -4.02 -12.37 -2.27
N SER A 4 -4.24 -11.11 -2.64
CA SER A 4 -3.16 -10.18 -2.96
C SER A 4 -2.30 -10.07 -1.71
N THR A 5 -1.14 -10.74 -1.70
CA THR A 5 -0.12 -10.51 -0.68
C THR A 5 0.13 -9.00 -0.67
N PRO A 6 0.05 -8.30 0.48
CA PRO A 6 0.41 -6.90 0.54
C PRO A 6 1.89 -6.79 0.20
N GLY A 7 2.21 -6.19 -0.95
CA GLY A 7 3.59 -6.03 -1.41
C GLY A 7 3.71 -5.97 -2.93
N PRO A 8 4.88 -5.57 -3.44
CA PRO A 8 5.19 -5.54 -4.85
C PRO A 8 5.27 -6.95 -5.42
N PHE A 9 5.00 -7.05 -6.71
CA PHE A 9 5.28 -8.19 -7.56
C PHE A 9 6.73 -8.04 -8.05
N ILE A 10 7.59 -8.99 -7.70
CA ILE A 10 9.05 -8.87 -7.82
C ILE A 10 9.59 -9.75 -8.95
N GLU A 11 10.48 -9.22 -9.78
CA GLU A 11 11.15 -9.94 -10.85
C GLU A 11 12.10 -11.01 -10.26
N GLY A 12 12.07 -12.23 -10.82
CA GLY A 12 12.81 -13.38 -10.32
C GLY A 12 12.15 -14.09 -9.13
N ARG A 13 11.14 -13.48 -8.48
CA ARG A 13 10.33 -14.12 -7.43
C ARG A 13 8.93 -14.49 -7.94
N ASP A 14 8.22 -13.51 -8.50
CA ASP A 14 6.81 -13.61 -8.87
C ASP A 14 6.57 -13.60 -10.39
N HIS A 15 7.52 -13.08 -11.16
CA HIS A 15 7.56 -13.12 -12.63
C HIS A 15 9.00 -13.23 -13.13
N THR A 16 9.19 -13.55 -14.42
CA THR A 16 10.50 -13.91 -14.97
C THR A 16 11.16 -12.82 -15.82
N SER A 17 10.48 -11.69 -16.03
CA SER A 17 10.97 -10.60 -16.88
C SER A 17 10.25 -9.28 -16.60
N GLY A 18 10.95 -8.16 -16.64
CA GLY A 18 10.40 -6.79 -16.52
C GLY A 18 10.69 -6.16 -15.17
N SER A 19 10.21 -4.95 -14.92
CA SER A 19 10.45 -4.27 -13.63
C SER A 19 9.55 -4.79 -12.52
N ASP A 20 9.97 -4.63 -11.27
CA ASP A 20 9.10 -4.77 -10.09
C ASP A 20 7.93 -3.78 -10.16
N PHE A 21 6.74 -4.19 -9.73
CA PHE A 21 5.55 -3.34 -9.77
C PHE A 21 4.57 -3.61 -8.63
N ILE A 22 3.75 -2.61 -8.29
CA ILE A 22 2.64 -2.81 -7.35
C ILE A 22 1.40 -3.22 -8.14
N ARG A 23 0.94 -4.45 -7.93
CA ARG A 23 -0.24 -4.97 -8.60
C ARG A 23 -1.52 -4.35 -8.06
N THR A 24 -2.37 -3.83 -8.94
CA THR A 24 -3.71 -3.33 -8.55
C THR A 24 -4.83 -4.12 -9.24
N SER A 25 -6.08 -3.79 -8.95
CA SER A 25 -7.24 -4.44 -9.60
C SER A 25 -7.48 -3.95 -11.03
N LYS A 26 -6.79 -2.90 -11.48
CA LYS A 26 -7.02 -2.30 -12.80
C LYS A 26 -5.72 -2.14 -13.58
N ASN A 27 -4.89 -1.19 -13.16
CA ASN A 27 -3.61 -0.89 -13.79
C ASN A 27 -2.51 -1.04 -12.76
N ASP A 28 -1.46 -1.76 -13.10
CA ASP A 28 -0.30 -1.90 -12.23
C ASP A 28 0.45 -0.56 -12.12
N ILE A 29 1.08 -0.36 -10.97
CA ILE A 29 1.85 0.86 -10.69
C ILE A 29 3.32 0.50 -10.80
N GLU A 30 3.97 1.00 -11.84
CA GLU A 30 5.42 0.95 -12.00
C GLU A 30 6.06 2.20 -11.39
N LEU A 31 7.18 2.02 -10.68
CA LEU A 31 7.91 3.11 -10.02
C LEU A 31 9.36 3.08 -10.48
N SER A 32 9.79 4.10 -11.21
CA SER A 32 11.18 4.26 -11.62
C SER A 32 12.02 4.90 -10.51
N GLY A 33 13.18 4.31 -10.22
CA GLY A 33 14.11 4.83 -9.21
C GLY A 33 13.70 4.60 -7.75
N ALA A 34 12.62 3.86 -7.49
CA ALA A 34 12.17 3.48 -6.16
C ALA A 34 12.81 2.15 -5.73
N SER A 35 13.16 2.02 -4.46
CA SER A 35 13.60 0.75 -3.88
C SER A 35 12.40 -0.18 -3.62
N LEU A 36 12.65 -1.48 -3.44
CA LEU A 36 11.62 -2.42 -3.01
C LEU A 36 10.92 -1.98 -1.71
N ALA A 37 11.67 -1.38 -0.77
CA ALA A 37 11.12 -0.86 0.48
C ALA A 37 10.13 0.31 0.24
N ASP A 38 10.41 1.17 -0.74
CA ASP A 38 9.48 2.23 -1.12
C ASP A 38 8.19 1.63 -1.73
N GLN A 39 8.33 0.60 -2.56
CA GLN A 39 7.17 -0.09 -3.14
C GLN A 39 6.33 -0.80 -2.07
N ASP A 40 6.96 -1.46 -1.09
CA ASP A 40 6.30 -2.07 0.06
C ASP A 40 5.53 -1.03 0.89
N PHE A 41 6.14 0.12 1.16
CA PHE A 41 5.51 1.23 1.87
C PHE A 41 4.26 1.73 1.13
N ILE A 42 4.36 1.95 -0.18
CA ILE A 42 3.23 2.41 -1.01
C ILE A 42 2.14 1.34 -1.12
N ALA A 43 2.50 0.06 -1.29
CA ALA A 43 1.54 -1.03 -1.38
C ALA A 43 0.73 -1.19 -0.08
N SER A 44 1.37 -0.95 1.07
CA SER A 44 0.75 -1.03 2.40
C SER A 44 -0.25 0.10 2.68
N ALA A 45 -0.07 1.28 2.06
CA ALA A 45 -0.93 2.45 2.24
C ALA A 45 -2.42 2.17 1.98
N LYS A 46 -2.75 1.20 1.10
CA LYS A 46 -4.13 0.77 0.84
C LYS A 46 -4.87 0.31 2.10
N GLN A 47 -4.18 -0.32 3.04
CA GLN A 47 -4.76 -0.79 4.31
C GLN A 47 -4.58 0.25 5.42
N ASP A 48 -3.46 0.98 5.40
CA ASP A 48 -3.10 1.91 6.46
C ASP A 48 -3.94 3.19 6.44
N ILE A 49 -4.27 3.72 5.25
CA ILE A 49 -5.07 4.94 5.13
C ILE A 49 -6.48 4.76 5.74
N PRO A 50 -7.26 3.72 5.41
CA PRO A 50 -8.56 3.50 6.06
C PRO A 50 -8.47 3.35 7.58
N ARG A 51 -7.43 2.67 8.10
CA ARG A 51 -7.19 2.55 9.55
C ARG A 51 -6.90 3.91 10.18
N LEU A 52 -6.07 4.72 9.54
CA LEU A 52 -5.73 6.06 10.01
C LEU A 52 -6.97 6.97 10.05
N ILE A 53 -7.82 6.92 9.03
CA ILE A 53 -9.08 7.69 9.02
C ILE A 53 -9.97 7.25 10.18
N ALA A 54 -10.18 5.95 10.36
CA ALA A 54 -10.99 5.43 11.46
C ALA A 54 -10.46 5.85 12.83
N GLU A 55 -9.14 5.87 13.00
CA GLU A 55 -8.50 6.34 14.22
C GLU A 55 -8.69 7.85 14.43
N ILE A 56 -8.55 8.68 13.38
CA ILE A 56 -8.79 10.13 13.47
C ILE A 56 -10.25 10.42 13.84
N GLU A 57 -11.21 9.73 13.21
CA GLU A 57 -12.64 9.86 13.52
C GLU A 57 -12.94 9.47 14.97
N PHE A 58 -12.33 8.37 15.44
CA PHE A 58 -12.42 7.94 16.83
C PHE A 58 -11.89 9.01 17.78
N LEU A 59 -10.65 9.48 17.55
CA LEU A 59 -10.02 10.50 18.38
C LEU A 59 -10.82 11.80 18.41
N TRP A 60 -11.34 12.27 17.28
CA TRP A 60 -12.22 13.44 17.25
C TRP A 60 -13.53 13.25 18.02
N GLY A 61 -14.06 12.02 18.07
CA GLY A 61 -15.23 11.69 18.87
C GLY A 61 -14.99 11.73 20.39
N ILE A 62 -13.77 11.43 20.85
CA ILE A 62 -13.43 11.34 22.29
C ILE A 62 -12.65 12.54 22.82
N THR A 63 -12.05 13.34 21.94
CA THR A 63 -11.35 14.56 22.38
C THR A 63 -12.39 15.65 22.59
N PRO A 64 -12.57 16.19 23.82
CA PRO A 64 -13.43 17.36 24.00
C PRO A 64 -12.85 18.49 23.15
N ASN A 65 -13.66 19.00 22.22
CA ASN A 65 -13.32 20.09 21.29
C ASN A 65 -12.28 21.03 21.90
N ILE A 66 -11.02 20.93 21.46
CA ILE A 66 -9.99 21.90 21.79
C ILE A 66 -10.34 23.12 20.95
N LYS A 67 -11.15 24.01 21.53
CA LYS A 67 -11.36 25.36 21.04
C LYS A 67 -10.14 26.21 21.30
#